data_AF-W9TAL2-F1
#
_entry.id   AF-W9TAL2-F1
#
_cell.length_a   1.000
_cell.length_b   1.000
_cell.length_c   1.000
_cell.angle_alpha   90.00
_cell.angle_beta   90.00
_cell.angle_gamma   90.00
#
_symmetry.space_group_name_H-M   'P 1'
#
loop_
_entity.id
_entity.type
_entity.pdbx_description
1 polymer ?
#
loop_
_entity_poly.entity_id
_entity_poly.type
_entity_poly.pdbx_seq_one_letter_code
_entity_poly.pdbx_strand_id
1 'polypeptide(L)'
;MNRRSCTFYFPCLAMTLGVLFATGASAESMEERLRAQLRSTTQQLQALQSEQAQASAARLAAENQLAAARAQIDQLTAELSRNKGKVDKLAEQKLELQERTNAYVAQSSELLDKHKQAYQELLVMARATEAERATLETSLKERDAQVQQCTLKNERMYGVAKEILDAYERMGIGDVVQIRQPFAGQARVKFEELAQTYGDELYKTTFDAAMRPAAQ
;
A
#
# COMPACT_ATOMS: atom_id res chain seq x y z
N MET A 1 37.71 34.13 26.09
CA MET A 1 38.53 33.44 27.11
C MET A 1 39.86 33.07 26.45
N ASN A 2 40.92 33.88 26.41
CA ASN A 2 41.65 34.70 27.40
C ASN A 2 42.39 33.89 28.49
N ARG A 3 43.64 33.50 28.20
CA ARG A 3 44.71 33.14 29.15
C ARG A 3 46.05 33.48 28.46
N ARG A 4 46.49 34.74 28.47
CA ARG A 4 47.31 35.44 29.49
C ARG A 4 48.64 34.74 29.78
N SER A 5 49.62 35.10 28.95
CA SER A 5 51.06 35.07 29.18
C SER A 5 51.43 35.92 30.40
N CYS A 6 52.27 35.40 31.29
CA CYS A 6 52.93 36.17 32.35
C CYS A 6 54.45 36.12 32.13
N THR A 7 54.93 37.13 31.42
CA THR A 7 56.33 37.57 31.38
C THR A 7 56.67 38.26 32.70
N PHE A 8 57.66 37.75 33.44
CA PHE A 8 58.25 38.43 34.59
C PHE A 8 59.62 38.98 34.17
N TYR A 9 59.66 40.29 33.95
CA TYR A 9 60.86 41.11 33.88
C TYR A 9 60.89 41.92 35.17
N PHE A 10 61.97 41.85 35.94
CA PHE A 10 62.28 42.87 36.95
C PHE A 10 63.78 43.17 36.95
N PRO A 11 64.18 44.41 36.61
CA PRO A 11 65.57 44.87 36.57
C PRO A 11 65.90 45.78 37.77
N CYS A 12 67.14 45.71 38.28
CA CYS A 12 67.87 46.68 39.11
C CYS A 12 69.01 45.88 39.77
N LEU A 13 70.25 46.34 39.92
CA LEU A 13 70.71 47.70 40.17
C LEU A 13 72.22 47.74 39.86
N ALA A 14 72.67 48.80 39.18
CA ALA A 14 74.07 49.13 38.98
C ALA A 14 74.63 49.90 40.19
N MET A 15 75.86 49.61 40.61
CA MET A 15 76.70 50.46 41.49
C MET A 15 78.17 50.02 41.32
N THR A 16 78.94 50.57 40.39
CA THR A 16 79.85 51.74 40.51
C THR A 16 80.94 51.67 41.58
N LEU A 17 82.18 51.49 41.09
CA LEU A 17 83.43 52.22 41.40
C LEU A 17 84.08 52.19 42.80
N GLY A 18 85.34 51.73 42.82
CA GLY A 18 86.40 52.01 43.82
C GLY A 18 87.69 51.29 43.40
N VAL A 19 88.63 51.90 42.67
CA VAL A 19 89.76 52.77 43.08
C VAL A 19 90.91 52.01 43.79
N LEU A 20 91.94 51.75 42.96
CA LEU A 20 93.38 51.98 43.14
C LEU A 20 94.25 51.16 44.13
N PHE A 21 95.32 50.64 43.51
CA PHE A 21 96.65 50.28 44.01
C PHE A 21 96.82 49.07 44.95
N ALA A 22 97.30 47.97 44.36
CA ALA A 22 98.55 47.32 44.78
C ALA A 22 99.08 46.43 43.64
N THR A 23 100.10 46.92 42.93
CA THR A 23 100.98 46.09 42.11
C THR A 23 101.85 45.26 43.04
N GLY A 24 101.44 44.01 43.27
CA GLY A 24 102.21 43.00 43.97
C GLY A 24 102.16 41.68 43.19
N ALA A 25 103.33 41.13 42.92
CA ALA A 25 103.56 39.75 42.46
C ALA A 25 103.01 39.36 41.07
N SER A 26 103.70 39.82 40.01
CA SER A 26 103.60 39.29 38.64
C SER A 26 104.22 37.89 38.48
N ALA A 27 103.89 36.98 39.40
CA ALA A 27 104.21 35.55 39.36
C ALA A 27 103.11 34.68 40.02
N GLU A 28 102.27 35.24 40.90
CA GLU A 28 101.15 34.54 41.55
C GLU A 28 99.81 34.71 40.77
N SER A 29 99.69 35.77 39.95
CA SER A 29 98.47 36.13 39.21
C SER A 29 98.20 35.35 37.90
N MET A 30 99.23 34.77 37.27
CA MET A 30 99.04 33.91 36.10
C MET A 30 98.52 32.52 36.49
N GLU A 31 98.99 31.99 37.61
CA GLU A 31 98.55 30.69 38.14
C GLU A 31 97.08 30.75 38.63
N GLU A 32 96.69 31.83 39.30
CA GLU A 32 95.29 32.06 39.68
C GLU A 32 94.35 32.26 38.48
N ARG A 33 94.80 32.95 37.42
CA ARG A 33 94.03 33.06 36.17
C ARG A 33 93.91 31.73 35.44
N LEU A 34 94.96 30.91 35.40
CA LEU A 34 94.93 29.56 34.83
C LEU A 34 94.01 28.64 35.64
N ARG A 35 94.03 28.73 36.98
CA ARG A 35 93.06 28.02 37.83
C ARG A 35 91.64 28.50 37.64
N ALA A 36 91.41 29.80 37.50
CA ALA A 36 90.09 30.37 37.23
C ALA A 36 89.57 29.98 35.84
N GLN A 37 90.44 29.97 34.83
CA GLN A 37 90.14 29.47 33.48
C GLN A 37 89.83 27.97 33.51
N LEU A 38 90.60 27.16 34.24
CA LEU A 38 90.34 25.74 34.38
C LEU A 38 89.00 25.47 35.10
N ARG A 39 88.67 26.21 36.16
CA ARG A 39 87.37 26.11 36.83
C ARG A 39 86.22 26.52 35.90
N SER A 40 86.41 27.59 35.13
CA SER A 40 85.44 28.08 34.14
C SER A 40 85.23 27.06 33.01
N THR A 41 86.29 26.47 32.46
CA THR A 41 86.18 25.42 31.42
C THR A 41 85.56 24.16 31.98
N THR A 42 85.84 23.80 33.23
CA THR A 42 85.19 22.66 33.92
C THR A 42 83.69 22.92 34.11
N GLN A 43 83.30 24.13 34.51
CA GLN A 43 81.90 24.55 34.63
C GLN A 43 81.19 24.56 33.28
N GLN A 44 81.85 25.04 32.22
CA GLN A 44 81.33 25.02 30.85
C GLN A 44 81.15 23.59 30.33
N LEU A 45 82.10 22.68 30.59
CA LEU A 45 81.98 21.26 30.24
C LEU A 45 80.82 20.60 30.99
N GLN A 46 80.65 20.89 32.28
CA GLN A 46 79.53 20.36 33.07
C GLN A 46 78.19 20.90 32.56
N ALA A 47 78.12 22.19 32.19
CA ALA A 47 76.93 22.80 31.60
C ALA A 47 76.59 22.19 30.23
N LEU A 48 77.57 22.03 29.34
CA LEU A 48 77.40 21.40 28.03
C LEU A 48 77.02 19.92 28.15
N GLN A 49 77.59 19.20 29.12
CA GLN A 49 77.21 17.80 29.38
C GLN A 49 75.77 17.69 29.87
N SER A 50 75.32 18.61 30.74
CA SER A 50 73.92 18.70 31.16
C SER A 50 73.00 19.06 29.99
N GLU A 51 73.40 20.01 29.14
CA GLU A 51 72.63 20.42 27.96
C GLU A 51 72.50 19.28 26.94
N GLN A 52 73.59 18.54 26.68
CA GLN A 52 73.58 17.36 25.82
C GLN A 52 72.65 16.26 26.38
N ALA A 53 72.67 16.04 27.70
CA ALA A 53 71.76 15.11 28.36
C ALA A 53 70.29 15.55 28.28
N GLN A 54 70.02 16.86 28.41
CA GLN A 54 68.66 17.41 28.26
C GLN A 54 68.18 17.34 26.81
N ALA A 55 69.05 17.65 25.83
CA ALA A 55 68.72 17.59 24.41
C ALA A 55 68.50 16.15 23.94
N SER A 56 69.28 15.18 24.43
CA SER A 56 69.05 13.76 24.13
C SER A 56 67.77 13.25 24.77
N ALA A 57 67.46 13.64 26.01
CA ALA A 57 66.19 13.33 26.66
C ALA A 57 64.99 13.95 25.90
N ALA A 58 65.11 15.20 25.45
CA ALA A 58 64.08 15.87 24.66
C ALA A 58 63.88 15.21 23.28
N ARG A 59 64.96 14.79 22.61
CA ARG A 59 64.89 14.03 21.36
C ARG A 59 64.18 12.69 21.55
N LEU A 60 64.54 11.93 22.58
CA LEU A 60 63.88 10.67 22.90
C LEU A 60 62.39 10.87 23.21
N ALA A 61 62.04 11.93 23.95
CA ALA A 61 60.64 12.26 24.22
C ALA A 61 59.87 12.63 22.94
N ALA A 62 60.47 13.41 22.03
CA ALA A 62 59.87 13.75 20.75
C ALA A 62 59.73 12.53 19.82
N GLU A 63 60.73 11.65 19.77
CA GLU A 63 60.68 10.38 19.02
C GLU A 63 59.57 9.47 19.54
N ASN A 64 59.43 9.36 20.87
CA ASN A 64 58.33 8.61 21.50
C ASN A 64 56.96 9.21 21.17
N GLN A 65 56.83 10.54 21.17
CA GLN A 65 55.59 11.22 20.78
C GLN A 65 55.26 11.02 19.29
N LEU A 66 56.25 11.07 18.40
CA LEU A 66 56.05 10.79 16.98
C LEU A 66 55.64 9.33 16.74
N ALA A 67 56.26 8.39 17.45
CA ALA A 67 55.89 6.98 17.39
C ALA A 67 54.45 6.76 17.88
N ALA A 68 54.06 7.39 19.00
CA ALA A 68 52.70 7.32 19.52
C ALA A 68 51.67 7.95 18.57
N ALA A 69 51.98 9.12 17.99
CA ALA A 69 51.11 9.79 17.03
C ALA A 69 50.94 8.98 15.73
N ARG A 70 52.01 8.36 15.22
CA ARG A 70 51.94 7.44 14.07
C ARG A 70 51.06 6.24 14.37
N ALA A 71 51.24 5.62 15.54
CA ALA A 71 50.39 4.51 15.96
C ALA A 71 48.90 4.91 16.05
N GLN A 72 48.59 6.12 16.53
CA GLN A 72 47.21 6.63 16.56
C GLN A 72 46.64 6.87 15.15
N ILE A 73 47.44 7.43 14.23
CA ILE A 73 47.02 7.63 12.83
C ILE A 73 46.72 6.28 12.17
N ASP A 74 47.57 5.28 12.38
CA ASP A 74 47.37 3.94 11.82
C ASP A 74 46.10 3.28 12.39
N GLN A 75 45.87 3.41 13.71
CA GLN A 75 44.65 2.93 14.36
C GLN A 75 43.39 3.63 13.80
N LEU A 76 43.39 4.96 13.76
CA LEU A 76 42.25 5.72 13.24
C LEU A 76 41.98 5.44 11.76
N THR A 77 43.04 5.23 10.96
CA THR A 77 42.92 4.86 9.54
C THR A 77 42.32 3.46 9.38
N ALA A 78 42.72 2.50 10.23
CA ALA A 78 42.13 1.17 10.27
C ALA A 78 40.66 1.19 10.73
N GLU A 79 40.31 2.02 11.70
CA GLU A 79 38.92 2.19 12.14
C GLU A 79 38.05 2.85 11.07
N LEU A 80 38.58 3.86 10.38
CA LEU A 80 37.87 4.56 9.31
C LEU A 80 37.60 3.62 8.14
N SER A 81 38.58 2.82 7.72
CA SER A 81 38.37 1.82 6.66
C SER A 81 37.36 0.75 7.07
N ARG A 82 37.42 0.27 8.33
CA ARG A 82 36.43 -0.67 8.88
C ARG A 82 35.03 -0.07 8.90
N ASN A 83 34.89 1.19 9.31
CA ASN A 83 33.60 1.86 9.40
C ASN A 83 33.03 2.16 8.00
N LYS A 84 33.85 2.57 7.04
CA LYS A 84 33.44 2.69 5.62
C LYS A 84 32.89 1.37 5.09
N GLY A 85 33.63 0.27 5.29
CA GLY A 85 33.15 -1.06 4.87
C GLY A 85 31.84 -1.50 5.55
N LYS A 86 31.55 -1.05 6.77
CA LYS A 86 30.24 -1.27 7.41
C LYS A 86 29.14 -0.42 6.79
N VAL A 87 29.42 0.86 6.50
CA VAL A 87 28.46 1.77 5.86
C VAL A 87 28.09 1.26 4.47
N ASP A 88 29.06 0.80 3.67
CA ASP A 88 28.82 0.26 2.34
C ASP A 88 27.93 -0.99 2.40
N LYS A 89 28.22 -1.92 3.33
CA LYS A 89 27.38 -3.11 3.56
C LYS A 89 25.96 -2.75 4.01
N LEU A 90 25.80 -1.77 4.89
CA LEU A 90 24.48 -1.31 5.33
C LEU A 90 23.71 -0.63 4.19
N ALA A 91 24.40 0.11 3.32
CA ALA A 91 23.80 0.71 2.14
C ALA A 91 23.31 -0.36 1.15
N GLU A 92 24.12 -1.38 0.89
CA GLU A 92 23.76 -2.54 0.06
C GLU A 92 22.55 -3.29 0.64
N GLN A 93 22.59 -3.63 1.93
CA GLN A 93 21.45 -4.27 2.62
C GLN A 93 20.17 -3.44 2.56
N LYS A 94 20.29 -2.11 2.69
CA LYS A 94 19.13 -1.22 2.58
C LYS A 94 18.55 -1.23 1.18
N LEU A 95 19.38 -1.21 0.14
CA LEU A 95 18.95 -1.28 -1.25
C LEU A 95 18.24 -2.62 -1.52
N GLU A 96 18.84 -3.75 -1.12
CA GLU A 96 18.22 -5.06 -1.26
C GLU A 96 16.87 -5.15 -0.52
N LEU A 97 16.80 -4.63 0.71
CA LEU A 97 15.56 -4.63 1.49
C LEU A 97 14.49 -3.77 0.81
N GLN A 98 14.87 -2.62 0.25
CA GLN A 98 13.95 -1.74 -0.46
C GLN A 98 13.43 -2.41 -1.74
N GLU A 99 14.29 -3.08 -2.50
CA GLU A 99 13.87 -3.86 -3.68
C GLU A 99 12.92 -5.00 -3.30
N ARG A 100 13.23 -5.78 -2.25
CA ARG A 100 12.35 -6.84 -1.75
C ARG A 100 11.00 -6.30 -1.28
N THR A 101 11.00 -5.17 -0.58
CA THR A 101 9.77 -4.54 -0.10
C THR A 101 8.93 -4.05 -1.28
N ASN A 102 9.55 -3.41 -2.27
CA ASN A 102 8.86 -2.94 -3.48
C ASN A 102 8.28 -4.12 -4.28
N ALA A 103 9.04 -5.21 -4.44
CA ALA A 103 8.57 -6.41 -5.10
C ALA A 103 7.39 -7.06 -4.36
N TYR A 104 7.46 -7.12 -3.02
CA TYR A 104 6.38 -7.63 -2.19
C TYR A 104 5.12 -6.75 -2.28
N VAL A 105 5.27 -5.42 -2.23
CA VAL A 105 4.15 -4.48 -2.38
C VAL A 105 3.52 -4.63 -3.77
N ALA A 106 4.33 -4.73 -4.83
CA ALA A 106 3.82 -4.94 -6.19
C ALA A 106 3.03 -6.25 -6.29
N GLN A 107 3.59 -7.37 -5.81
CA GLN A 107 2.90 -8.67 -5.80
C GLN A 107 1.60 -8.63 -4.97
N SER A 108 1.63 -7.98 -3.80
CA SER A 108 0.45 -7.83 -2.95
C SER A 108 -0.64 -6.98 -3.63
N SER A 109 -0.26 -5.88 -4.30
CA SER A 109 -1.21 -5.05 -5.05
C SER A 109 -1.84 -5.82 -6.21
N GLU A 110 -1.06 -6.63 -6.93
CA GLU A 110 -1.56 -7.46 -8.03
C GLU A 110 -2.58 -8.49 -7.53
N LEU A 111 -2.31 -9.14 -6.40
CA LEU A 111 -3.25 -10.08 -5.79
C LEU A 111 -4.54 -9.38 -5.35
N LEU A 112 -4.44 -8.21 -4.70
CA LEU A 112 -5.59 -7.42 -4.29
C LEU A 112 -6.45 -7.02 -5.48
N ASP A 113 -5.84 -6.61 -6.60
CA ASP A 113 -6.58 -6.21 -7.78
C ASP A 113 -7.23 -7.40 -8.49
N LYS A 114 -6.57 -8.57 -8.56
CA LYS A 114 -7.19 -9.81 -9.01
C LYS A 114 -8.41 -10.19 -8.17
N HIS A 115 -8.31 -10.10 -6.84
CA HIS A 115 -9.42 -10.38 -5.95
C HIS A 115 -10.58 -9.38 -6.12
N LYS A 116 -10.29 -8.09 -6.30
CA LYS A 116 -11.32 -7.08 -6.60
C LYS A 116 -12.02 -7.37 -7.92
N GLN A 117 -11.27 -7.70 -8.97
CA GLN A 117 -11.82 -8.03 -10.29
C GLN A 117 -12.74 -9.26 -10.19
N ALA A 118 -12.26 -10.35 -9.59
CA ALA A 118 -13.06 -11.56 -9.39
C ALA A 118 -14.33 -11.29 -8.57
N TYR A 119 -14.25 -10.43 -7.54
CA TYR A 119 -15.41 -10.03 -6.75
C TYR A 119 -16.41 -9.19 -7.57
N GLN A 120 -15.93 -8.25 -8.39
CA GLN A 120 -16.78 -7.46 -9.27
C GLN A 120 -17.47 -8.33 -10.33
N GLU A 121 -16.76 -9.27 -10.94
CA GLU A 121 -17.32 -10.24 -11.88
C GLU A 121 -18.39 -11.09 -11.21
N LEU A 122 -18.12 -11.61 -10.01
CA LEU A 122 -19.11 -12.38 -9.25
C LEU A 122 -20.35 -11.56 -8.91
N LEU A 123 -20.18 -10.28 -8.55
CA LEU A 123 -21.30 -9.38 -8.27
C LEU A 123 -22.15 -9.12 -9.51
N VAL A 124 -21.52 -8.95 -10.68
CA VAL A 124 -22.22 -8.79 -11.96
C VAL A 124 -22.98 -10.07 -12.31
N MET A 125 -22.34 -11.23 -12.19
CA MET A 125 -22.99 -12.52 -12.42
C MET A 125 -24.17 -12.75 -11.48
N ALA A 126 -24.02 -12.49 -10.18
CA ALA A 126 -25.10 -12.62 -9.21
C ALA A 126 -26.29 -11.72 -9.54
N ARG A 127 -26.05 -10.47 -9.94
CA ARG A 127 -27.12 -9.55 -10.36
C ARG A 127 -27.81 -10.01 -11.65
N ALA A 128 -27.04 -10.52 -12.61
CA ALA A 128 -27.59 -11.05 -13.86
C ALA A 128 -28.48 -12.28 -13.59
N THR A 129 -28.00 -13.22 -12.77
CA THR A 129 -28.78 -14.40 -12.37
C THR A 129 -30.05 -14.01 -11.61
N GLU A 130 -29.99 -13.05 -10.69
CA GLU A 130 -31.18 -12.62 -9.96
C GLU A 130 -32.19 -11.92 -10.88
N ALA A 131 -31.73 -11.11 -11.84
CA ALA A 131 -32.59 -10.53 -12.86
C ALA A 131 -33.26 -11.59 -13.74
N GLU A 132 -32.51 -12.61 -14.17
CA GLU A 132 -33.04 -13.75 -14.94
C GLU A 132 -34.05 -14.56 -14.13
N ARG A 133 -33.80 -14.78 -12.84
CA ARG A 133 -34.77 -15.45 -11.95
C ARG A 133 -36.06 -14.65 -11.84
N ALA A 134 -35.99 -13.33 -11.69
CA ALA A 134 -37.16 -12.48 -11.61
C ALA A 134 -37.98 -12.48 -12.92
N THR A 135 -37.33 -12.47 -14.09
CA THR A 135 -38.03 -12.54 -15.39
C THR A 135 -38.66 -13.91 -15.61
N LEU A 136 -37.97 -14.99 -15.24
CA LEU A 136 -38.52 -16.35 -15.30
C LEU A 136 -39.70 -16.54 -14.35
N GLU A 137 -39.61 -16.03 -13.12
CA GLU A 137 -40.73 -16.09 -12.16
C GLU A 137 -41.96 -15.33 -12.67
N THR A 138 -41.75 -14.16 -13.27
CA THR A 138 -42.83 -13.38 -13.89
C THR A 138 -43.46 -14.16 -15.05
N SER A 139 -42.63 -14.71 -15.94
CA SER A 139 -43.07 -15.51 -17.09
C SER A 139 -43.84 -16.75 -16.65
N LEU A 140 -43.41 -17.40 -15.57
CA LEU A 140 -44.08 -18.57 -15.01
C LEU A 140 -45.45 -18.21 -14.45
N LYS A 141 -45.56 -17.12 -13.67
CA LYS A 141 -46.85 -16.62 -13.18
C LYS A 141 -47.81 -16.27 -14.32
N GLU A 142 -47.31 -15.64 -15.38
CA GLU A 142 -48.11 -15.35 -16.57
C GLU A 142 -48.60 -16.62 -17.27
N ARG A 143 -47.73 -17.62 -17.45
CA ARG A 143 -48.10 -18.91 -18.05
C ARG A 143 -49.11 -19.66 -17.18
N ASP A 144 -48.93 -19.68 -15.87
CA ASP A 144 -49.88 -20.30 -14.95
C ASP A 144 -51.26 -19.63 -15.02
N ALA A 145 -51.30 -18.30 -15.07
CA ALA A 145 -52.55 -17.57 -15.25
C ALA A 145 -53.23 -17.89 -16.60
N GLN A 146 -52.45 -17.99 -17.67
CA GLN A 146 -52.96 -18.40 -18.99
C GLN A 146 -53.53 -19.82 -18.95
N VAL A 147 -52.81 -20.78 -18.34
CA VAL A 147 -53.29 -22.17 -18.19
C VAL A 147 -54.58 -22.21 -17.38
N GLN A 148 -54.68 -21.48 -16.27
CA GLN A 148 -55.91 -21.40 -15.49
C GLN A 148 -57.08 -20.84 -16.30
N GLN A 149 -56.86 -19.77 -17.07
CA GLN A 149 -57.89 -19.21 -17.94
C GLN A 149 -58.32 -20.17 -19.04
N CYS A 150 -57.38 -20.88 -19.67
CA CYS A 150 -57.66 -21.95 -20.63
C CYS A 150 -58.54 -23.03 -20.01
N THR A 151 -58.18 -23.53 -18.83
CA THR A 151 -58.93 -24.59 -18.14
C THR A 151 -60.35 -24.14 -17.84
N LEU A 152 -60.54 -22.95 -17.26
CA LEU A 152 -61.89 -22.41 -16.98
C LEU A 152 -62.73 -22.22 -18.24
N LYS A 153 -62.10 -21.75 -19.33
CA LYS A 153 -62.78 -21.57 -20.62
C LYS A 153 -63.16 -22.92 -21.27
N ASN A 154 -62.29 -23.91 -21.20
CA ASN A 154 -62.57 -25.27 -21.66
C ASN A 154 -63.71 -25.92 -20.87
N GLU A 155 -63.74 -25.75 -19.55
CA GLU A 155 -64.84 -26.23 -18.71
C GLU A 155 -66.18 -25.59 -19.10
N ARG A 156 -66.19 -24.27 -19.33
CA ARG A 156 -67.39 -23.56 -19.81
C ARG A 156 -67.82 -24.01 -21.20
N MET A 157 -66.88 -24.16 -22.13
CA MET A 157 -67.16 -24.64 -23.48
C MET A 157 -67.83 -26.02 -23.44
N TYR A 158 -67.34 -26.91 -22.56
CA TYR A 158 -67.95 -28.22 -22.36
C TYR A 158 -69.37 -28.13 -21.77
N GLY A 159 -69.62 -27.17 -20.87
CA GLY A 159 -70.97 -26.86 -20.37
C GLY A 159 -71.93 -26.43 -21.49
N VAL A 160 -71.54 -25.43 -22.29
CA VAL A 160 -72.32 -24.96 -23.45
C VAL A 160 -72.57 -26.09 -24.44
N ALA A 161 -71.56 -26.93 -24.72
CA ALA A 161 -71.70 -28.08 -25.60
C ALA A 161 -72.74 -29.10 -25.09
N LYS A 162 -72.82 -29.32 -23.76
CA LYS A 162 -73.88 -30.14 -23.16
C LYS A 162 -75.26 -29.51 -23.30
N GLU A 163 -75.38 -28.20 -23.08
CA GLU A 163 -76.66 -27.49 -23.24
C GLU A 163 -77.18 -27.56 -24.68
N ILE A 164 -76.28 -27.46 -25.67
CA ILE A 164 -76.62 -27.66 -27.09
C ILE A 164 -77.14 -29.08 -27.34
N LEU A 165 -76.47 -30.10 -26.77
CA LEU A 165 -76.90 -31.50 -26.92
C LEU A 165 -78.26 -31.73 -26.27
N ASP A 166 -78.47 -31.23 -25.05
CA ASP A 166 -79.75 -31.32 -24.33
C ASP A 166 -80.88 -30.60 -25.10
N ALA A 167 -80.59 -29.44 -25.70
CA ALA A 167 -81.55 -28.71 -26.52
C ALA A 167 -81.91 -29.48 -27.81
N TYR A 168 -80.94 -30.17 -28.41
CA TYR A 168 -81.17 -31.05 -29.56
C TYR A 168 -82.04 -32.25 -29.18
N GLU A 169 -81.79 -32.90 -28.03
CA GLU A 169 -82.60 -34.02 -27.54
C GLU A 169 -84.04 -33.64 -27.19
N ARG A 170 -84.26 -32.41 -26.69
CA ARG A 170 -85.59 -31.89 -26.36
C ARG A 170 -86.41 -31.49 -27.59
N MET A 171 -85.77 -31.20 -28.72
CA MET A 171 -86.48 -30.96 -30.00
C MET A 171 -87.08 -32.28 -30.50
N GLY A 172 -88.40 -32.42 -30.33
CA GLY A 172 -89.12 -33.61 -30.76
C GLY A 172 -89.41 -33.62 -32.27
N ILE A 173 -89.77 -34.79 -32.79
CA ILE A 173 -90.22 -34.99 -34.18
C ILE A 173 -91.38 -34.04 -34.55
N GLY A 174 -92.19 -33.63 -33.57
CA GLY A 174 -93.27 -32.64 -33.74
C GLY A 174 -92.79 -31.22 -34.06
N ASP A 175 -91.68 -30.76 -33.47
CA ASP A 175 -91.12 -29.43 -33.74
C ASP A 175 -90.54 -29.35 -35.16
N VAL A 176 -89.92 -30.44 -35.63
CA VAL A 176 -89.40 -30.56 -37.01
C VAL A 176 -90.50 -30.47 -38.06
N VAL A 177 -91.69 -31.02 -37.76
CA VAL A 177 -92.87 -30.91 -38.65
C VAL A 177 -93.40 -29.48 -38.69
N GLN A 178 -93.37 -28.76 -37.56
CA GLN A 178 -93.82 -27.37 -37.47
C GLN A 178 -92.90 -26.42 -38.25
N ILE A 179 -91.58 -26.61 -38.23
CA ILE A 179 -90.59 -25.81 -38.97
C ILE A 179 -90.77 -25.89 -40.49
N ARG A 180 -91.22 -27.04 -41.01
CA ARG A 180 -91.38 -27.28 -42.46
C ARG A 180 -92.64 -26.65 -43.05
N GLN A 181 -93.55 -26.11 -42.24
CA GLN A 181 -94.75 -25.46 -42.76
C GLN A 181 -94.47 -24.02 -43.25
N PRO A 182 -95.04 -23.59 -44.40
CA PRO A 182 -94.75 -22.30 -45.03
C PRO A 182 -95.16 -21.07 -44.19
N PHE A 183 -95.93 -21.23 -43.12
CA PHE A 183 -96.38 -20.15 -42.22
C PHE A 183 -95.70 -20.16 -40.83
N ALA A 184 -94.70 -21.01 -40.60
CA ALA A 184 -94.04 -21.17 -39.30
C ALA A 184 -92.93 -20.13 -39.03
N GLY A 185 -93.13 -18.87 -39.42
CA GLY A 185 -92.13 -17.80 -39.28
C GLY A 185 -91.63 -17.60 -37.83
N GLN A 186 -92.53 -17.72 -36.84
CA GLN A 186 -92.16 -17.61 -35.43
C GLN A 186 -91.26 -18.75 -34.95
N ALA A 187 -91.42 -19.97 -35.47
CA ALA A 187 -90.55 -21.09 -35.11
C ALA A 187 -89.12 -20.88 -35.66
N ARG A 188 -89.00 -20.40 -36.90
CA ARG A 188 -87.70 -20.11 -37.54
C ARG A 188 -86.90 -19.05 -36.78
N VAL A 189 -87.54 -17.94 -36.41
CA VAL A 189 -86.89 -16.87 -35.63
C VAL A 189 -86.37 -17.39 -34.29
N LYS A 190 -87.13 -18.24 -33.59
CA LYS A 190 -86.69 -18.86 -32.33
C LYS A 190 -85.45 -19.74 -32.53
N PHE A 191 -85.33 -20.47 -33.65
CA PHE A 191 -84.13 -21.25 -33.93
C PHE A 191 -82.92 -20.40 -34.26
N GLU A 192 -83.10 -19.30 -34.99
CA GLU A 192 -82.03 -18.33 -35.23
C GLU A 192 -81.56 -17.67 -33.92
N GLU A 193 -82.47 -17.29 -33.04
CA GLU A 193 -82.15 -16.72 -31.72
C GLU A 193 -81.40 -17.73 -30.83
N LEU A 194 -81.81 -19.00 -30.85
CA LEU A 194 -81.13 -20.07 -30.11
C LEU A 194 -79.72 -20.33 -30.66
N ALA A 195 -79.58 -20.40 -31.98
CA ALA A 195 -78.29 -20.56 -32.65
C ALA A 195 -77.34 -19.38 -32.37
N GLN A 196 -77.88 -18.15 -32.37
CA GLN A 196 -77.12 -16.96 -32.03
C GLN A 196 -76.68 -16.97 -30.57
N THR A 197 -77.57 -17.32 -29.64
CA THR A 197 -77.25 -17.39 -28.20
C THR A 197 -76.11 -18.37 -27.94
N TYR A 198 -76.18 -19.59 -28.49
CA TYR A 198 -75.11 -20.56 -28.35
C TYR A 198 -73.82 -20.14 -29.07
N GLY A 199 -73.93 -19.50 -30.24
CA GLY A 199 -72.79 -18.92 -30.93
C GLY A 199 -72.05 -17.88 -30.08
N ASP A 200 -72.79 -16.99 -29.42
CA ASP A 200 -72.25 -15.98 -28.53
C ASP A 200 -71.61 -16.59 -27.27
N GLU A 201 -72.21 -17.64 -26.71
CA GLU A 201 -71.66 -18.36 -25.56
C GLU A 201 -70.37 -19.11 -25.91
N LEU A 202 -70.34 -19.85 -27.01
CA LEU A 202 -69.12 -20.50 -27.51
C LEU A 202 -68.03 -19.46 -27.80
N TYR A 203 -68.38 -18.33 -28.41
CA TYR A 203 -67.42 -17.27 -28.68
C TYR A 203 -66.75 -16.76 -27.37
N LYS A 204 -67.53 -16.55 -26.30
CA LYS A 204 -67.02 -16.13 -24.98
C LYS A 204 -66.06 -17.16 -24.35
N THR A 205 -66.16 -18.43 -24.73
CA THR A 205 -65.26 -19.50 -24.25
C THR A 205 -63.96 -19.61 -25.04
N THR A 206 -63.80 -18.87 -26.14
CA THR A 206 -62.55 -18.90 -26.92
C THR A 206 -61.41 -18.28 -26.12
N PHE A 207 -60.30 -19.01 -25.95
CA PHE A 207 -59.07 -18.47 -25.36
C PHE A 207 -58.14 -17.93 -26.46
N ASP A 208 -57.64 -16.72 -26.27
CA ASP A 208 -56.63 -16.10 -27.13
C ASP A 208 -55.48 -15.61 -26.24
N ALA A 209 -54.30 -16.22 -26.42
CA ALA A 209 -53.09 -15.88 -25.67
C ALA A 209 -52.50 -14.51 -26.04
N ALA A 210 -52.83 -13.99 -27.25
CA ALA A 210 -52.35 -12.72 -27.76
C ALA A 210 -53.28 -11.55 -27.36
N MET A 211 -54.58 -11.81 -27.16
CA MET A 211 -55.50 -10.86 -26.52
C MET A 211 -55.22 -10.79 -25.01
N ARG A 212 -54.17 -10.07 -24.65
CA ARG A 212 -53.94 -9.62 -23.26
C ARG A 212 -55.22 -8.94 -22.74
N PRO A 213 -55.71 -9.29 -21.54
CA PRO A 213 -56.49 -8.31 -20.78
C PRO A 213 -55.58 -7.10 -20.58
N ALA A 214 -56.04 -5.90 -20.90
CA ALA A 214 -55.34 -4.69 -20.50
C ALA A 214 -55.05 -4.79 -18.99
N ALA A 215 -53.78 -4.65 -18.61
CA ALA A 215 -53.39 -4.58 -17.22
C ALA A 215 -54.27 -3.55 -16.51
N GLN A 216 -54.99 -3.99 -15.47
CA GLN A 216 -55.65 -3.11 -14.50
C GLN A 216 -54.67 -2.81 -13.37
#